data_AF-A0A0R0EE63-F1
#
_entry.id   AF-A0A0R0EE63-F1
#
_cell.length_a   1.000
_cell.length_b   1.000
_cell.length_c   1.000
_cell.angle_alpha   90.00
_cell.angle_beta   90.00
_cell.angle_gamma   90.00
#
_symmetry.space_group_name_H-M   'P 1'
#
loop_
_entity.id
_entity.type
_entity.pdbx_description
1 polymer ?
#
loop_
_entity_poly.entity_id
_entity_poly.type
_entity_poly.pdbx_seq_one_letter_code
_entity_poly.pdbx_strand_id
1 'polypeptide(L)' 'MVIDATTSYNMIMGRPTLNELGVVVSTPHLYMKYPLDQHKIGTMRSDQQMTKKCYEDSLHVEKGKKR' A
#
# COMPACT_ATOMS: atom_id res chain seq x y z
N MET A 1 14.31 -1.59 -5.05
CA MET A 1 14.42 -2.75 -4.13
C MET A 1 13.01 -3.12 -3.70
N VAL A 2 12.55 -4.30 -4.10
CA VAL A 2 11.27 -4.88 -3.62
C VAL A 2 11.63 -5.78 -2.45
N ILE A 3 11.02 -5.53 -1.29
CA ILE A 3 11.22 -6.37 -0.11
C ILE A 3 10.10 -7.40 -0.09
N ASP A 4 10.46 -8.67 -0.30
CA ASP A 4 9.57 -9.78 -0.05
C ASP A 4 9.64 -10.12 1.44
N ALA A 5 8.63 -9.69 2.19
CA ALA A 5 8.53 -9.95 3.61
C ALA A 5 7.09 -10.33 3.97
N THR A 6 6.95 -11.32 4.86
CA THR A 6 5.67 -11.71 5.45
C THR A 6 5.19 -10.62 6.41
N THR A 7 4.64 -9.55 5.83
CA THR A 7 4.02 -8.44 6.55
C THR A 7 2.58 -8.30 6.09
N SER A 8 1.77 -7.55 6.83
CA SER A 8 0.42 -7.16 6.40
C SER A 8 0.41 -6.24 5.18
N TYR A 9 1.58 -5.79 4.71
CA TYR A 9 1.72 -4.95 3.54
C TYR A 9 2.05 -5.81 2.31
N ASN A 10 1.21 -5.72 1.28
CA ASN A 10 1.39 -6.47 0.04
C ASN A 10 2.67 -6.08 -0.72
N MET A 11 3.19 -4.86 -0.53
CA MET A 11 4.43 -4.39 -1.16
C MET A 11 4.94 -3.12 -0.46
N ILE A 12 6.24 -3.02 -0.21
CA ILE A 12 6.89 -1.79 0.24
C ILE A 12 7.78 -1.27 -0.89
N MET A 13 7.41 -0.13 -1.47
CA MET A 13 8.18 0.55 -2.50
C MET A 13 8.86 1.78 -1.94
N GLY A 14 10.19 1.82 -2.01
CA GLY A 14 10.97 3.00 -1.63
C GLY A 14 10.88 4.12 -2.68
N ARG A 15 11.26 5.34 -2.27
CA ARG A 15 11.33 6.51 -3.17
C ARG A 15 12.13 6.27 -4.47
N PRO A 16 13.28 5.58 -4.46
CA PRO A 16 14.02 5.32 -5.69
C PRO A 16 13.20 4.56 -6.73
N THR A 17 12.51 3.50 -6.29
CA THR A 17 11.67 2.67 -7.17
C THR A 17 10.44 3.44 -7.67
N LEU A 18 9.81 4.26 -6.83
CA LEU A 18 8.69 5.11 -7.26
C LEU A 18 9.13 6.13 -8.32
N ASN A 19 10.33 6.71 -8.17
CA ASN A 19 10.88 7.66 -9.13
C ASN A 19 11.24 6.99 -10.46
N GLU A 20 11.85 5.82 -10.41
CA GLU A 20 12.18 5.01 -11.59
C GLU A 20 10.93 4.61 -12.38
N LEU A 21 9.85 4.25 -11.68
CA LEU A 21 8.58 3.90 -12.28
C LEU A 21 7.77 5.11 -12.75
N GLY A 22 8.21 6.35 -12.56
CA GLY A 22 7.44 7.55 -12.95
C GLY A 22 6.11 7.69 -12.20
N VAL A 23 6.08 7.28 -10.93
CA VAL A 23 4.87 7.20 -10.12
C VAL A 23 4.43 8.57 -9.62
N VAL A 24 3.13 8.85 -9.71
CA VAL A 24 2.48 10.00 -9.06
C VAL A 24 1.58 9.50 -7.92
N VAL A 25 1.94 9.85 -6.68
CA VAL A 25 1.18 9.50 -5.47
C VAL A 25 0.36 10.68 -5.00
N SER A 26 -0.94 10.47 -4.79
CA SER A 26 -1.83 11.40 -4.12
C SER A 26 -2.14 10.88 -2.72
N THR A 27 -1.46 11.43 -1.72
CA THR A 27 -1.70 11.13 -0.30
C THR A 27 -3.12 11.44 0.18
N PRO A 28 -3.78 12.56 -0.17
CA PRO A 28 -5.14 12.83 0.32
C PRO A 28 -6.18 11.84 -0.24
N HIS A 29 -5.97 11.34 -1.46
CA HIS A 29 -6.88 10.40 -2.11
C HIS A 29 -6.45 8.93 -1.95
N LEU A 30 -5.33 8.69 -1.26
CA LEU A 30 -4.66 7.40 -1.15
C LEU A 30 -4.60 6.64 -2.48
N TYR A 31 -4.14 7.36 -3.50
CA TYR A 31 -4.17 6.92 -4.88
C TYR A 31 -2.78 7.05 -5.52
N MET A 32 -2.46 6.14 -6.42
CA MET A 32 -1.18 6.09 -7.11
C MET A 32 -1.42 5.89 -8.60
N LYS A 33 -0.76 6.68 -9.45
CA LYS A 33 -0.72 6.52 -10.90
C LYS A 33 0.68 6.17 -11.35
N TYR A 34 0.80 5.32 -12.36
CA TYR A 34 2.09 4.94 -12.94
C TYR A 34 1.94 4.68 -14.45
N PRO A 35 2.95 5.00 -15.26
CA PRO A 35 2.98 4.65 -16.67
C PRO A 35 2.93 3.13 -16.88
N LEU A 36 2.19 2.73 -17.89
CA LEU A 36 2.17 1.39 -18.48
C LEU A 36 2.61 1.50 -19.95
N ASP A 37 2.82 0.36 -20.58
CA ASP A 37 3.13 0.30 -22.00
C ASP A 37 2.04 0.97 -22.86
N GLN A 38 2.45 1.44 -24.05
CA GLN A 38 1.53 2.02 -25.04
C GLN A 38 0.77 3.28 -24.56
N HIS A 39 1.44 4.15 -23.79
CA HIS A 39 0.84 5.39 -23.25
C HIS A 39 -0.36 5.16 -22.32
N LYS A 40 -0.50 3.97 -21.74
CA LYS A 40 -1.52 3.69 -20.73
C LYS A 40 -1.04 4.15 -19.37
N ILE A 41 -1.98 4.44 -18.47
CA ILE A 41 -1.69 4.79 -17.08
C ILE A 41 -2.36 3.76 -16.19
N GLY A 42 -1.54 3.03 -15.43
CA GLY A 42 -1.99 2.17 -14.36
C GLY A 42 -2.38 2.99 -13.14
N THR A 43 -3.38 2.51 -12.40
CA THR A 43 -3.85 3.19 -11.21
C THR A 43 -4.08 2.22 -10.06
N MET A 44 -3.60 2.57 -8.88
CA MET A 44 -3.77 1.79 -7.67
C MET A 44 -4.44 2.68 -6.61
N ARG A 45 -5.51 2.18 -6.00
CA ARG A 45 -6.25 2.87 -4.94
C ARG A 45 -6.15 2.06 -3.66
N SER A 46 -5.84 2.73 -2.56
CA SER A 46 -5.99 2.12 -1.24
C SER A 46 -7.46 2.07 -0.83
N ASP A 47 -7.91 0.91 -0.34
CA ASP A 47 -9.22 0.77 0.28
C ASP A 47 -9.15 1.22 1.74
N GLN A 48 -9.68 2.41 2.02
CA GLN A 48 -9.74 2.96 3.37
C GLN A 48 -10.62 2.14 4.31
N GLN A 49 -11.73 1.58 3.82
CA GLN A 49 -12.63 0.80 4.66
C GLN A 49 -11.96 -0.49 5.09
N MET A 50 -11.32 -1.19 4.15
CA MET A 50 -10.56 -2.39 4.46
C MET A 50 -9.38 -2.09 5.38
N THR A 51 -8.63 -1.00 5.12
CA THR A 51 -7.50 -0.60 5.97
C THR A 51 -7.95 -0.32 7.40
N LYS A 52 -9.07 0.39 7.57
CA LYS A 52 -9.65 0.68 8.88
C LYS A 52 -10.07 -0.60 9.60
N LYS A 53 -10.77 -1.50 8.90
CA LYS A 53 -11.19 -2.78 9.46
C LYS A 53 -10.00 -3.64 9.91
N CYS A 54 -8.96 -3.75 9.08
CA CYS A 54 -7.74 -4.48 9.44
C CYS A 54 -7.06 -3.92 10.69
N TYR A 55 -7.02 -2.59 10.84
CA TYR A 55 -6.47 -1.94 12.02
C TYR A 55 -7.31 -2.24 13.27
N GLU A 56 -8.63 -2.10 13.19
CA GLU A 56 -9.54 -2.44 14.30
C GLU A 56 -9.42 -3.93 14.71
N ASP A 57 -9.36 -4.84 13.73
CA ASP A 57 -9.18 -6.27 13.97
C ASP A 57 -7.83 -6.56 14.64
N SER A 58 -6.74 -5.87 14.26
CA SER A 58 -5.43 -6.02 14.91
C SER A 58 -5.43 -5.59 16.37
N LEU A 59 -6.19 -4.53 16.72
CA LEU A 59 -6.32 -4.07 18.10
C LEU A 59 -7.12 -5.04 18.98
N HIS A 60 -8.06 -5.79 18.41
CA HIS A 60 -8.79 -6.83 19.13
C HIS A 60 -7.93 -8.07 19.41
N VAL A 61 -7.03 -8.44 18.49
CA VAL A 61 -6.11 -9.56 18.68
C VAL A 61 -5.11 -9.29 19.81
N GLU A 62 -4.64 -8.05 19.98
CA GLU A 62 -3.74 -7.69 21.08
C GLU A 62 -4.40 -7.78 22.46
N LYS A 63 -5.71 -7.55 22.56
CA LYS A 63 -6.46 -7.73 23.82
C LYS A 63 -6.59 -9.19 24.24
N GLY A 64 -6.40 -10.15 23.32
CA GLY A 64 -6.45 -11.59 23.59
C GLY A 64 -5.11 -12.24 23.94
N LYS A 65 -3.98 -11.53 23.82
CA LYS A 65 -2.62 -12.06 24.07
C LYS A 65 -2.04 -11.72 25.45
N LYS A 66 -2.86 -11.28 26.41
CA LYS A 66 -2.50 -11.30 27.85
C LYS A 66 -2.75 -12.71 28.42
N ARG A 67 -1.78 -13.60 28.27
CA ARG A 67 -1.59 -14.78 29.11
C ARG A 67 -0.11 -14.95 29.41
#